data_AF-A0A1I1P0S2-F1
#
_entry.id   AF-A0A1I1P0S2-F1
#
_cell.length_a   1.000
_cell.length_b   1.000
_cell.length_c   1.000
_cell.angle_alpha   90.00
_cell.angle_beta   90.00
_cell.angle_gamma   90.00
#
_symmetry.space_group_name_H-M   'P 1'
#
loop_
_entity.id
_entity.type
_entity.pdbx_description
1 polymer ?
#
loop_
_entity_poly.entity_id
_entity_poly.type
_entity_poly.pdbx_seq_one_letter_code
_entity_poly.pdbx_strand_id
1 'polypeptide(L)'
;MTEPITLPVGDAAHASLTGGSPDRGRTPTRTRSWSERRSRWDVRVSPYLYVSPFFVLFAVIGLFPLGYTAYLSLYDWQPLASHKGAFLGLENYSKVLGDPVFTKALVNTISIFLLSSVPQVIIAVVIAALLDNRLRGSTLWRMSVLLPFV
;
A
#
# COMPACT_ATOMS: atom_id res chain seq x y z
N MET A 1 4.69 -32.51 -58.76
CA MET A 1 3.40 -31.81 -58.86
C MET A 1 2.34 -32.79 -58.37
N THR A 2 1.93 -32.63 -57.11
CA THR A 2 0.53 -32.40 -56.68
C THR A 2 -0.27 -33.69 -56.46
N GLU A 3 -0.42 -34.09 -55.19
CA GLU A 3 -1.49 -35.01 -54.76
C GLU A 3 -2.88 -34.40 -55.02
N PRO A 4 -3.97 -35.20 -55.00
CA PRO A 4 -4.67 -35.36 -53.71
C PRO A 4 -5.33 -36.73 -53.42
N ILE A 5 -5.35 -36.98 -52.12
CA ILE A 5 -6.06 -37.96 -51.29
C ILE A 5 -7.57 -38.09 -51.57
N THR A 6 -8.10 -39.32 -51.51
CA THR A 6 -9.47 -39.60 -51.03
C THR A 6 -9.53 -40.95 -50.28
N LEU A 7 -9.64 -40.88 -48.94
CA LEU A 7 -10.13 -41.97 -48.08
C LEU A 7 -11.46 -41.50 -47.48
N PRO A 8 -12.53 -42.31 -47.50
CA PRO A 8 -13.80 -41.89 -46.92
C PRO A 8 -13.86 -42.17 -45.42
N VAL A 9 -14.25 -41.11 -44.71
CA VAL A 9 -15.24 -41.09 -43.62
C VAL A 9 -14.80 -41.63 -42.26
N GLY A 10 -14.58 -40.68 -41.35
CA GLY A 10 -14.61 -40.88 -39.91
C GLY A 10 -16.02 -40.76 -39.32
N ASP A 11 -16.11 -41.30 -38.10
CA ASP A 11 -16.92 -40.87 -36.96
C ASP A 11 -18.41 -40.60 -37.14
N ALA A 12 -19.23 -41.46 -36.52
CA ALA A 12 -20.06 -41.06 -35.38
C ALA A 12 -20.93 -42.23 -34.90
N ALA A 13 -21.01 -42.38 -33.58
CA ALA A 13 -22.19 -42.74 -32.79
C ALA A 13 -21.89 -43.76 -31.68
N HIS A 14 -21.21 -43.29 -30.63
CA HIS A 14 -21.49 -43.78 -29.30
C HIS A 14 -22.93 -43.40 -28.95
N ALA A 15 -23.83 -44.38 -29.02
CA ALA A 15 -25.21 -44.26 -28.58
C ALA A 15 -25.26 -44.10 -27.06
N SER A 16 -25.51 -42.87 -26.61
CA SER A 16 -25.91 -42.54 -25.26
C SER A 16 -27.35 -43.02 -25.02
N LEU A 17 -27.48 -44.00 -24.13
CA LEU A 17 -28.75 -44.51 -23.63
C LEU A 17 -29.32 -43.60 -22.53
N THR A 18 -30.65 -43.52 -22.49
CA THR A 18 -31.53 -43.04 -21.39
C THR A 18 -31.52 -41.53 -21.12
N GLY A 19 -32.64 -40.79 -21.10
CA GLY A 19 -34.03 -41.15 -20.78
C GLY A 19 -34.44 -40.44 -19.48
N GLY A 20 -35.02 -39.25 -19.57
CA GLY A 20 -35.51 -38.49 -18.41
C GLY A 20 -36.13 -37.14 -18.78
N SER A 21 -37.41 -36.99 -18.44
CA SER A 21 -38.42 -36.02 -18.89
C SER A 21 -38.11 -34.51 -18.74
N PRO A 22 -38.82 -33.64 -19.52
CA PRO A 22 -38.69 -32.19 -19.43
C PRO A 22 -39.56 -31.64 -18.28
N ASP A 23 -38.95 -31.33 -17.14
CA ASP A 23 -39.63 -30.57 -16.09
C ASP A 23 -39.61 -29.07 -16.44
N ARG A 24 -40.52 -28.69 -17.35
CA ARG A 24 -40.82 -27.28 -17.64
C ARG A 24 -41.86 -26.81 -16.62
N GLY A 25 -41.41 -25.96 -15.71
CA GLY A 25 -42.30 -24.97 -15.11
C GLY A 25 -42.25 -24.87 -13.60
N ARG A 26 -41.14 -24.35 -13.07
CA ARG A 26 -41.17 -23.46 -11.91
C ARG A 26 -40.08 -22.41 -12.08
N THR A 27 -40.40 -21.30 -12.72
CA THR A 27 -39.63 -20.06 -12.55
C THR A 27 -40.02 -19.49 -11.19
N PRO A 28 -39.16 -19.53 -10.15
CA PRO A 28 -39.45 -18.78 -8.95
C PRO A 28 -39.41 -17.29 -9.32
N THR A 29 -40.57 -16.64 -9.30
CA THR A 29 -40.69 -15.19 -9.34
C THR A 29 -39.86 -14.62 -8.18
N ARG A 30 -38.73 -14.02 -8.53
CA ARG A 30 -37.79 -13.36 -7.62
C ARG A 30 -38.51 -12.15 -7.03
N THR A 31 -39.11 -12.32 -5.86
CA THR A 31 -39.69 -11.20 -5.10
C THR A 31 -38.54 -10.24 -4.77
N ARG A 32 -38.54 -9.07 -5.41
CA ARG A 32 -37.64 -7.96 -5.05
C ARG A 32 -37.98 -7.50 -3.65
N SER A 33 -37.33 -8.16 -2.69
CA SER A 33 -37.43 -7.89 -1.28
C SER A 33 -36.89 -6.49 -1.00
N TRP A 34 -37.52 -5.83 -0.03
CA TRP A 34 -37.04 -4.60 0.62
C TRP A 34 -35.57 -4.66 1.08
N SER A 35 -34.94 -5.85 1.04
CA SER A 35 -33.50 -6.05 1.20
C SER A 35 -32.64 -5.36 0.13
N GLU A 36 -33.14 -5.07 -1.07
CA GLU A 36 -32.32 -4.46 -2.15
C GLU A 36 -31.93 -3.00 -1.85
N ARG A 37 -32.78 -2.25 -1.14
CA ARG A 37 -32.49 -0.85 -0.76
C ARG A 37 -31.50 -0.76 0.41
N ARG A 38 -31.60 -1.67 1.38
CA ARG A 38 -30.64 -1.78 2.50
C ARG A 38 -29.30 -2.33 2.01
N SER A 39 -29.32 -3.29 1.09
CA SER A 39 -28.13 -3.85 0.44
C SER A 39 -27.36 -2.82 -0.39
N ARG A 40 -28.03 -1.86 -1.04
CA ARG A 40 -27.34 -0.77 -1.76
C ARG A 40 -26.66 0.26 -0.84
N TRP A 41 -27.19 0.47 0.36
CA TRP A 41 -26.55 1.28 1.39
C TRP A 41 -25.37 0.54 2.03
N ASP A 42 -25.53 -0.76 2.27
CA ASP A 42 -24.49 -1.66 2.72
C ASP A 42 -23.29 -1.68 1.73
N VAL A 43 -23.54 -1.85 0.43
CA VAL A 43 -22.45 -1.86 -0.57
C VAL A 43 -21.68 -0.55 -0.68
N ARG A 44 -22.29 0.61 -0.37
CA ARG A 44 -21.63 1.93 -0.45
C ARG A 44 -20.95 2.38 0.83
N VAL A 45 -21.52 2.07 2.01
CA VAL A 45 -21.00 2.53 3.31
C VAL A 45 -20.08 1.49 3.94
N SER A 46 -20.28 0.20 3.67
CA SER A 46 -19.50 -0.87 4.30
C SER A 46 -18.00 -0.83 3.96
N PRO A 47 -17.54 -0.45 2.75
CA PRO A 47 -16.12 -0.23 2.52
C PRO A 47 -15.52 0.84 3.43
N TYR A 48 -16.24 1.95 3.70
CA TYR A 48 -15.75 3.01 4.59
C TYR A 48 -15.79 2.61 6.06
N LEU A 49 -16.78 1.82 6.48
CA LEU A 49 -16.83 1.27 7.83
C LEU A 49 -15.61 0.38 8.11
N TYR A 50 -15.18 -0.45 7.15
CA TYR A 50 -13.99 -1.29 7.32
C TYR A 50 -12.69 -0.50 7.44
N VAL A 51 -12.56 0.65 6.75
CA VAL A 51 -11.35 1.48 6.82
C VAL A 51 -11.43 2.51 7.97
N SER A 52 -12.63 2.87 8.43
CA SER A 52 -12.85 3.81 9.52
C SER A 52 -12.07 3.54 10.82
N PRO A 53 -11.96 2.30 11.36
CA PRO A 53 -11.22 2.08 12.61
C PRO A 53 -9.75 2.49 12.47
N PHE A 54 -9.12 2.22 11.32
CA PHE A 54 -7.76 2.67 11.06
C PHE A 54 -7.66 4.20 11.10
N PHE A 55 -8.55 4.91 10.40
CA PHE A 55 -8.51 6.38 10.36
C PHE A 55 -8.84 7.03 11.70
N VAL A 56 -9.76 6.44 12.47
CA VAL A 56 -10.09 6.92 13.82
C VAL A 56 -8.87 6.77 14.73
N LEU A 57 -8.22 5.60 14.73
CA LEU A 57 -7.00 5.38 15.51
C LEU A 57 -5.87 6.30 15.04
N PHE A 58 -5.65 6.42 13.73
CA PHE A 58 -4.65 7.33 13.17
C PHE A 58 -4.94 8.78 13.54
N ALA A 59 -6.19 9.22 13.51
CA ALA A 59 -6.57 10.58 13.86
C ALA A 59 -6.30 10.87 15.34
N VAL A 60 -6.66 9.96 16.24
CA VAL A 60 -6.52 10.16 17.69
C VAL A 60 -5.07 9.98 18.17
N ILE A 61 -4.35 9.00 17.65
CA ILE A 61 -3.01 8.63 18.14
C ILE A 61 -1.90 9.24 17.28
N GLY A 62 -2.13 9.43 15.98
CA GLY A 62 -1.15 10.02 15.06
C GLY A 62 -1.39 11.51 14.86
N LEU A 63 -2.53 11.87 14.27
CA LEU A 63 -2.79 13.21 13.79
C LEU A 63 -3.03 14.23 14.92
N PHE A 64 -3.76 13.84 15.96
CA PHE A 64 -4.06 14.70 17.10
C PHE A 64 -2.79 15.19 17.83
N PRO A 65 -1.86 14.33 18.28
CA PRO A 65 -0.64 14.81 18.93
C PRO A 65 0.27 15.61 17.99
N LEU A 66 0.30 15.29 16.69
CA LEU A 66 1.02 16.09 15.71
C LEU A 66 0.44 17.51 15.59
N GLY A 67 -0.89 17.61 15.44
CA GLY A 67 -1.59 18.89 15.37
C GLY A 67 -1.46 19.69 16.66
N TYR A 68 -1.53 19.03 17.82
CA TYR A 68 -1.32 19.66 19.11
C TYR A 68 0.12 20.18 19.28
N THR A 69 1.12 19.41 18.84
CA THR A 69 2.53 19.85 18.85
C THR A 69 2.76 21.04 17.92
N ALA A 70 2.15 21.03 16.74
CA ALA A 70 2.20 22.15 15.79
C ALA A 70 1.46 23.39 16.31
N TYR A 71 0.39 23.22 17.08
CA TYR A 71 -0.25 24.32 17.77
C TYR A 71 0.67 24.88 18.87
N LEU A 72 1.26 24.01 19.70
CA LEU A 72 2.18 24.41 20.75
C LEU A 72 3.46 25.08 20.25
N SER A 73 3.97 24.73 19.07
CA SER A 73 5.18 25.34 18.50
C SER A 73 5.01 26.84 18.17
N LEU A 74 3.78 27.33 18.10
CA LEU A 74 3.47 28.76 17.91
C LEU A 74 3.44 29.56 19.22
N TYR A 75 3.52 28.90 20.38
CA TYR A 75 3.50 29.52 21.71
C TYR A 75 4.87 29.41 22.36
N ASP A 76 5.17 30.29 23.31
CA ASP A 76 6.34 30.16 24.20
C ASP A 76 6.12 29.04 25.23
N TRP A 77 6.17 27.80 24.77
CA TRP A 77 5.93 26.64 25.63
C TRP A 77 7.22 26.21 26.33
N GLN A 78 7.37 26.61 27.59
CA GLN A 78 8.44 26.14 28.47
C GLN A 78 7.88 25.09 29.43
N PRO A 79 8.32 23.82 29.36
CA PRO A 79 7.81 22.75 30.22
C PRO A 79 7.95 23.00 31.73
N LEU A 80 8.86 23.91 32.12
CA LEU A 80 9.18 24.28 33.50
C LEU A 80 8.52 25.60 33.95
N ALA A 81 7.89 26.35 33.04
CA ALA A 81 7.26 27.62 33.38
C ALA A 81 5.82 27.40 33.88
N SER A 82 5.48 28.02 35.01
CA SER A 82 4.14 27.94 35.62
C SER A 82 3.05 28.75 34.89
N HIS A 83 3.38 29.43 33.78
CA HIS A 83 2.45 30.30 33.08
C HIS A 83 2.21 29.79 31.65
N LYS A 84 0.98 29.95 31.17
CA LYS A 84 0.65 29.69 29.76
C LYS A 84 1.46 30.67 28.90
N GLY A 85 2.35 30.13 28.06
CA GLY A 85 3.21 30.90 27.16
C GLY A 85 2.46 31.88 26.28
N ALA A 86 3.08 33.02 25.97
CA ALA A 86 2.54 33.97 25.01
C ALA A 86 2.47 33.37 23.60
N PHE A 87 1.52 33.82 22.78
CA PHE A 87 1.49 33.46 21.36
C PHE A 87 2.59 34.23 20.63
N LEU A 88 3.60 33.51 20.13
CA LEU A 88 4.76 34.06 19.42
C LEU A 88 4.66 33.88 17.89
N GLY A 89 3.67 33.11 17.42
CA GLY A 89 3.50 32.81 16.00
C GLY A 89 4.75 32.10 15.44
N LEU A 90 5.38 32.69 14.43
CA LEU A 90 6.53 32.10 13.74
C LEU A 90 7.90 32.47 14.33
N GLU A 91 7.95 33.27 15.40
CA GLU A 91 9.20 33.73 15.99
C GLU A 91 10.07 32.58 16.56
N ASN A 92 9.44 31.53 17.05
CA ASN A 92 10.13 30.31 17.49
C ASN A 92 10.95 29.68 16.35
N TYR A 93 10.44 29.71 15.12
CA TYR A 93 11.13 29.15 13.96
C TYR A 93 12.31 30.02 13.53
N SER A 94 12.16 31.34 13.49
CA SER A 94 13.27 32.24 13.14
C SER A 94 14.41 32.14 14.15
N LYS A 95 14.10 32.02 15.45
CA LYS A 95 15.08 31.82 16.51
C LYS A 95 15.87 30.53 16.34
N VAL A 96 15.20 29.42 16.06
CA VAL A 96 15.86 28.10 15.86
C VAL A 96 16.69 28.08 14.57
N LEU A 97 16.18 28.67 13.48
CA LEU A 97 16.91 28.74 12.21
C LEU A 97 18.15 29.65 12.30
N GLY A 98 18.11 30.69 13.13
CA GLY A 98 19.26 31.55 13.42
C GLY A 98 20.29 30.92 14.36
N ASP A 99 19.97 29.79 15.00
CA ASP A 99 20.88 29.13 15.94
C ASP A 99 22.00 28.37 15.18
N PRO A 100 23.28 28.71 15.38
CA PRO A 100 24.38 28.01 14.72
C PRO A 100 24.47 26.54 15.14
N VAL A 101 24.01 26.16 16.34
CA VAL A 101 23.99 24.76 16.79
C VAL A 101 22.96 23.97 15.99
N PHE A 102 21.76 24.52 15.81
CA PHE A 102 20.72 23.89 15.01
C PHE A 102 21.17 23.70 13.55
N THR A 103 21.72 24.75 12.93
CA THR A 103 22.17 24.68 11.54
C THR A 103 23.31 23.67 11.36
N LYS A 104 24.27 23.62 12.29
CA LYS A 104 25.34 22.60 12.28
C LYS A 104 24.77 21.18 12.42
N ALA A 105 23.83 20.98 13.35
CA ALA A 105 23.19 19.68 13.54
C ALA A 105 22.42 19.24 12.29
N LEU A 106 21.67 20.16 11.67
CA LEU A 106 20.92 19.92 10.43
C LEU A 106 21.84 19.51 9.28
N VAL A 107 22.93 20.26 9.07
CA VAL A 107 23.93 19.93 8.03
C VAL A 107 24.58 18.58 8.33
N ASN A 108 24.91 18.28 9.57
CA ASN A 108 25.50 17.01 9.95
C ASN A 108 24.55 15.83 9.66
N THR A 109 23.28 15.94 10.07
CA THR A 109 22.27 14.90 9.80
C THR A 109 22.05 14.68 8.31
N ILE A 110 21.90 15.76 7.52
CA ILE A 110 21.73 15.66 6.07
C ILE A 110 23.00 15.07 5.43
N SER A 111 24.18 15.50 5.88
CA SER A 111 25.45 15.00 5.36
C SER A 111 25.58 13.50 5.63
N ILE A 112 25.37 13.03 6.86
CA ILE A 112 25.42 11.61 7.22
C ILE A 112 24.38 10.82 6.42
N PHE A 113 23.15 11.32 6.32
CA PHE A 113 22.08 10.67 5.57
C PHE A 113 22.46 10.50 4.09
N LEU A 114 22.98 11.55 3.44
CA LEU A 114 23.38 11.49 2.04
C LEU A 114 24.63 10.62 1.85
N LEU A 115 25.66 10.80 2.68
CA LEU A 115 26.90 10.01 2.60
C LEU A 115 26.63 8.51 2.81
N SER A 116 25.59 8.16 3.57
CA SER A 116 25.22 6.76 3.80
C SER A 116 24.26 6.25 2.70
N SER A 117 23.19 7.00 2.41
CA SER A 117 22.13 6.54 1.51
C SER A 117 22.56 6.53 0.04
N VAL A 118 23.37 7.50 -0.39
CA VAL A 118 23.78 7.60 -1.81
C VAL A 118 24.65 6.40 -2.22
N PRO A 119 25.74 6.06 -1.52
CA PRO A 119 26.50 4.85 -1.83
C PRO A 119 25.66 3.58 -1.70
N GLN A 120 24.78 3.50 -0.69
CA GLN A 120 23.91 2.34 -0.49
C GLN A 120 22.98 2.12 -1.70
N VAL A 121 22.31 3.16 -2.20
CA VAL A 121 21.44 3.06 -3.38
C VAL A 121 22.24 2.75 -4.64
N ILE A 122 23.39 3.38 -4.84
CA ILE A 122 24.27 3.10 -5.99
C ILE A 122 24.68 1.62 -5.99
N ILE A 123 25.16 1.11 -4.87
CA ILE A 123 25.58 -0.30 -4.74
C ILE A 123 24.38 -1.23 -4.97
N ALA A 124 23.21 -0.91 -4.39
CA ALA A 124 22.00 -1.70 -4.59
C ALA A 124 21.59 -1.77 -6.07
N VAL A 125 21.63 -0.65 -6.78
CA VAL A 125 21.29 -0.58 -8.21
C VAL A 125 22.33 -1.33 -9.06
N VAL A 126 23.62 -1.19 -8.76
CA VAL A 126 24.69 -1.92 -9.46
C VAL A 126 24.53 -3.42 -9.29
N ILE A 127 24.29 -3.89 -8.06
CA ILE A 127 24.04 -5.31 -7.79
C ILE A 127 22.78 -5.79 -8.50
N ALA A 128 21.69 -5.02 -8.46
CA ALA A 128 20.45 -5.35 -9.15
C ALA A 128 20.66 -5.47 -10.68
N ALA A 129 21.38 -4.54 -11.30
CA ALA A 129 21.67 -4.55 -12.72
C ALA A 129 22.57 -5.73 -13.14
N LEU A 130 23.57 -6.08 -12.32
CA LEU A 130 24.40 -7.27 -12.55
C LEU A 130 23.58 -8.57 -12.45
N LEU A 131 22.56 -8.60 -11.59
CA LEU A 131 21.71 -9.75 -11.35
C LEU A 131 20.58 -9.93 -12.39
N ASP A 132 20.21 -8.86 -13.09
CA ASP A 132 19.16 -8.90 -14.13
C ASP A 132 19.62 -9.65 -15.39
N ASN A 133 20.93 -9.70 -15.64
CA ASN A 133 21.49 -10.58 -16.66
C ASN A 133 21.33 -12.05 -16.23
N ARG A 134 20.83 -12.90 -17.14
CA ARG A 134 20.49 -14.34 -16.94
C ARG A 134 21.63 -15.20 -16.34
N LEU A 135 21.93 -15.02 -15.07
CA LEU A 135 22.86 -15.86 -14.32
C LEU A 135 22.14 -17.16 -13.93
N ARG A 136 22.70 -18.30 -14.35
CA ARG A 136 22.25 -19.64 -13.91
C ARG A 136 22.52 -19.75 -12.40
N GLY A 137 21.50 -19.50 -11.57
CA GLY A 137 21.61 -19.55 -10.10
C GLY A 137 21.05 -18.35 -9.33
N SER A 138 20.21 -17.51 -9.93
CA SER A 138 19.66 -16.28 -9.32
C SER A 138 19.01 -16.48 -7.94
N THR A 139 18.43 -17.64 -7.64
CA THR A 139 17.84 -17.95 -6.33
C THR A 139 18.86 -18.01 -5.20
N LEU A 140 20.01 -18.67 -5.40
CA LEU A 140 21.06 -18.77 -4.37
C LEU A 140 21.72 -17.41 -4.11
N TRP A 141 21.90 -16.60 -5.15
CA TRP A 141 22.47 -15.26 -5.04
C TRP A 141 21.52 -14.27 -4.35
N ARG A 142 20.21 -14.32 -4.66
CA ARG A 142 19.18 -13.54 -3.96
C ARG A 142 19.13 -13.86 -2.46
N MET A 143 19.28 -15.13 -2.09
CA MET A 143 19.32 -15.54 -0.68
C MET A 143 20.56 -14.98 0.03
N SER A 144 21.76 -15.04 -0.56
CA SER A 144 22.97 -14.48 0.05
C SER A 144 22.93 -12.96 0.26
N VAL A 145 22.31 -12.21 -0.66
CA VAL A 145 22.13 -10.75 -0.52
C VAL A 145 21.11 -10.39 0.57
N LEU A 146 20.08 -11.23 0.75
CA LEU A 146 19.00 -10.99 1.71
C LEU A 146 19.33 -11.50 3.12
N LEU A 147 20.17 -12.53 3.26
CA LEU A 147 20.59 -13.08 4.55
C LEU A 147 21.14 -12.04 5.55
N PRO A 148 22.02 -11.08 5.18
CA PRO A 148 22.53 -10.10 6.15
C PRO A 148 21.47 -9.08 6.61
N PHE A 149 20.29 -9.06 5.97
CA PHE A 149 19.20 -8.15 6.31
C PHE A 149 18.16 -8.74 7.27
N VAL A 150 18.25 -10.03 7.62
CA VAL A 150 17.35 -10.73 8.55
C VAL A 150 18.09 -11.08 9.84
#